data_AF-I0Z4M7-F1
#
_entry.id   AF-I0Z4M7-F1
#
_cell.length_a   1.000
_cell.length_b   1.000
_cell.length_c   1.000
_cell.angle_alpha   90.00
_cell.angle_beta   90.00
_cell.angle_gamma   90.00
#
_symmetry.space_group_name_H-M   'P 1'
#
loop_
_entity.id
_entity.type
_entity.pdbx_description
1 polymer ?
#
loop_
_entity_poly.entity_id
_entity_poly.type
_entity_poly.pdbx_seq_one_letter_code
_entity_poly.pdbx_strand_id
1 'polypeptide(L)'
;MPCLPSRVLCRWEAHLWVKELGRQVYLGGYENEEHAAEAYDVAALKCKGPRVRTNFPLSRYSDLTECMGGISVEELIMAVRRQSQGFSRGTSAFRGVTHHPSGRWEARIGVPGSKHIYLGLFTGEREAAKAYDRALVRLRGTAAATNFALSDYRNDLADYHKMQQVWLLIGRPPGFYS
;
A
#
# COMPACT_ATOMS: atom_id res chain seq x y z
N MET A 1 10.54 39.58 -9.66
CA MET A 1 9.67 38.55 -9.06
C MET A 1 10.55 37.38 -8.64
N PRO A 2 10.94 37.24 -7.36
CA PRO A 2 11.72 36.09 -6.93
C PRO A 2 10.80 34.88 -6.74
N CYS A 3 11.08 33.80 -7.46
CA CYS A 3 10.43 32.51 -7.27
C CYS A 3 10.88 31.94 -5.91
N LEU A 4 9.93 31.61 -5.03
CA LEU A 4 10.21 30.96 -3.75
C LEU A 4 10.87 29.58 -4.00
N PRO A 5 11.87 29.17 -3.20
CA PRO A 5 12.39 27.81 -3.26
C PRO A 5 11.28 26.85 -2.84
N SER A 6 10.89 25.93 -3.72
CA SER A 6 10.03 24.81 -3.39
C SER A 6 10.77 23.95 -2.35
N ARG A 7 10.28 24.00 -1.12
CA ARG A 7 10.82 23.31 0.06
C ARG A 7 10.81 21.80 -0.19
N VAL A 8 11.90 21.26 -0.74
CA VAL A 8 12.19 19.83 -0.66
C VAL A 8 12.52 19.57 0.80
N LEU A 9 11.53 19.16 1.59
CA LEU A 9 11.77 18.65 2.93
C LEU A 9 12.72 17.45 2.80
N CYS A 10 13.88 17.50 3.46
CA CYS A 10 14.77 16.35 3.60
C CYS A 10 13.96 15.21 4.23
N ARG A 11 13.67 14.19 3.43
CA ARG A 11 12.84 13.06 3.83
C ARG A 11 13.76 11.85 4.02
N TRP A 12 13.66 11.21 5.18
CA TRP A 12 14.37 9.98 5.46
C TRP A 12 13.74 8.82 4.71
N GLU A 13 14.54 7.87 4.24
CA GLU A 13 14.04 6.72 3.50
C GLU A 13 14.46 5.42 4.17
N ALA A 14 13.52 4.49 4.31
CA ALA A 14 13.81 3.17 4.81
C ALA A 14 13.83 2.16 3.66
N HIS A 15 14.89 1.37 3.58
CA HIS A 15 15.09 0.32 2.58
C HIS A 15 15.55 -0.96 3.28
N LEU A 16 15.02 -2.12 2.89
CA LEU A 16 15.41 -3.41 3.44
C LEU A 16 15.72 -4.41 2.33
N TRP A 17 16.86 -5.09 2.42
CA TRP A 17 17.13 -6.25 1.57
C TRP A 17 16.40 -7.47 2.10
N VAL A 18 15.44 -7.98 1.34
CA VAL A 18 14.64 -9.15 1.71
C VAL A 18 15.18 -10.36 0.94
N LYS A 19 15.84 -11.29 1.66
CA LYS A 19 16.48 -12.47 1.06
C LYS A 19 15.49 -13.36 0.32
N GLU A 20 14.30 -13.55 0.90
CA GLU A 20 13.21 -14.36 0.32
C GLU A 20 12.74 -13.82 -1.03
N LEU A 21 12.79 -12.50 -1.22
CA LEU A 21 12.42 -11.82 -2.47
C LEU A 21 13.61 -11.58 -3.41
N GLY A 22 14.84 -11.86 -2.95
CA GLY A 22 16.06 -11.64 -3.73
C GLY A 22 16.32 -10.18 -4.15
N ARG A 23 15.71 -9.19 -3.49
CA ARG A 23 15.78 -7.77 -3.91
C ARG A 23 15.71 -6.79 -2.75
N GLN A 24 16.17 -5.56 -3.00
CA GLN A 24 15.92 -4.42 -2.12
C GLN A 24 14.46 -4.00 -2.19
N VAL A 25 13.86 -3.77 -1.02
CA VAL A 25 12.50 -3.32 -0.84
C VAL A 25 12.53 -1.92 -0.24
N TYR A 26 11.99 -0.95 -0.98
CA TYR A 26 11.67 0.37 -0.43
C TYR A 26 10.53 0.25 0.58
N LEU A 27 10.74 0.66 1.83
CA LEU A 27 9.73 0.62 2.89
C LEU A 27 8.93 1.91 2.98
N GLY A 28 9.47 3.01 2.46
CA GLY A 28 8.77 4.30 2.42
C GLY A 28 9.69 5.47 2.76
N GLY A 29 9.14 6.69 2.63
CA GLY A 29 9.79 7.91 3.08
C GLY A 29 9.11 8.45 4.34
N TYR A 30 9.88 9.05 5.23
CA TYR A 30 9.46 9.50 6.55
C TYR A 30 9.98 10.91 6.80
N GLU A 31 9.18 11.71 7.48
CA GLU A 31 9.57 13.07 7.86
C GLU A 31 10.66 13.06 8.95
N ASN A 32 10.62 12.04 9.82
CA ASN A 32 11.57 11.88 10.92
C ASN A 32 12.41 10.62 10.71
N GLU A 33 13.66 10.69 11.14
CA GLU A 33 14.62 9.58 11.08
C GLU A 33 14.15 8.40 11.93
N GLU A 34 13.60 8.69 13.11
CA GLU A 34 13.16 7.68 14.06
C GLU A 34 12.06 6.79 13.48
N HIS A 35 11.10 7.39 12.75
CA HIS A 35 10.04 6.63 12.09
C HIS A 35 10.59 5.77 10.94
N ALA A 36 11.62 6.23 10.23
CA ALA A 36 12.28 5.41 9.20
C ALA A 36 13.03 4.22 9.83
N ALA A 37 13.73 4.44 10.94
CA ALA A 37 14.43 3.40 11.68
C ALA A 37 13.47 2.37 12.31
N GLU A 38 12.34 2.82 12.84
CA GLU A 38 11.28 1.95 13.38
C GLU A 38 10.65 1.09 12.28
N ALA A 39 10.33 1.68 11.13
CA ALA A 39 9.86 0.95 9.96
C ALA A 39 10.85 -0.12 9.49
N TYR A 40 12.16 0.19 9.51
CA TYR A 40 13.21 -0.76 9.19
C TYR A 40 13.26 -1.91 10.21
N ASP A 41 13.25 -1.60 11.51
CA ASP A 41 13.32 -2.60 12.58
C ASP A 41 12.15 -3.59 12.50
N VAL A 42 10.92 -3.08 12.34
CA VAL A 42 9.72 -3.91 12.19
C VAL A 42 9.83 -4.84 10.99
N ALA A 43 10.24 -4.32 9.83
CA ALA A 43 10.42 -5.15 8.64
C ALA A 43 11.56 -6.17 8.80
N ALA A 44 12.66 -5.78 9.46
CA ALA A 44 13.80 -6.65 9.72
C ALA A 44 13.46 -7.77 10.70
N LEU A 45 12.73 -7.48 11.79
CA LEU A 45 12.28 -8.46 12.77
C LEU A 45 11.42 -9.55 12.10
N LYS A 46 10.57 -9.15 11.14
CA LYS A 46 9.77 -10.11 10.38
C LYS A 46 10.59 -10.96 9.42
N CYS A 47 11.47 -10.34 8.63
CA CYS A 47 12.19 -11.03 7.55
C CYS A 47 13.42 -11.82 8.04
N LYS A 48 13.99 -11.44 9.20
CA LYS A 48 15.25 -12.01 9.71
C LYS A 48 15.08 -12.69 11.07
N GLY A 49 13.91 -12.53 11.71
CA GLY A 49 13.58 -13.13 13.00
C GLY A 49 13.97 -12.25 14.21
N PRO A 50 13.61 -12.71 15.43
CA PRO A 50 13.66 -11.91 16.66
C PRO A 50 15.07 -11.59 17.18
N ARG A 51 16.11 -12.24 16.62
CA ARG A 51 17.51 -12.02 17.01
C ARG A 51 18.23 -11.00 16.13
N VAL A 52 17.53 -10.36 15.20
CA VAL A 52 18.14 -9.32 14.36
C VAL A 52 18.54 -8.12 15.22
N ARG A 53 19.69 -7.52 14.91
CA ARG A 53 20.07 -6.24 15.50
C ARG A 53 19.13 -5.15 14.98
N THR A 54 18.41 -4.53 15.89
CA THR A 54 17.50 -3.39 15.65
C THR A 54 18.17 -2.07 16.05
N ASN A 55 17.63 -0.96 15.55
CA ASN A 55 18.04 0.39 15.91
C ASN A 55 17.52 0.77 17.31
N PHE A 56 16.34 0.28 17.69
CA PHE A 56 15.74 0.49 19.01
C PHE A 56 15.68 -0.80 19.84
N PRO A 57 15.57 -0.71 21.20
CA PRO A 57 15.45 -1.88 22.06
C PRO A 57 14.23 -2.75 21.73
N LEU A 58 14.37 -4.08 21.83
CA LEU A 58 13.30 -5.03 21.52
C LEU A 58 12.02 -4.82 22.36
N SER A 59 12.15 -4.26 23.56
CA SER A 59 10.99 -3.91 24.41
C SER A 59 10.00 -2.97 23.73
N ARG A 60 10.48 -2.10 22.83
CA ARG A 60 9.65 -1.20 22.02
C ARG A 60 8.69 -1.95 21.09
N TYR A 61 9.05 -3.17 20.69
CA TYR A 61 8.30 -3.97 19.72
C TYR A 61 7.58 -5.16 20.34
N SER A 62 7.62 -5.31 21.67
CA SER A 62 7.07 -6.47 22.38
C SER A 62 5.61 -6.79 21.98
N ASP A 63 4.73 -5.79 22.02
CA ASP A 63 3.32 -5.90 21.61
C ASP A 63 3.17 -6.22 20.10
N LEU A 64 4.07 -5.68 19.27
CA LEU A 64 4.06 -5.89 17.82
C LEU A 64 4.52 -7.30 17.45
N THR A 65 5.52 -7.85 18.15
CA THR A 65 6.10 -9.18 17.85
C THR A 65 5.06 -10.30 17.91
N GLU A 66 4.12 -10.23 18.86
CA GLU A 66 3.03 -11.21 18.95
C GLU A 66 2.09 -11.13 17.74
N CYS A 67 1.73 -9.92 17.33
CA CYS A 67 0.86 -9.68 16.18
C CYS A 67 1.53 -10.03 14.84
N MET A 68 2.86 -9.89 14.76
CA MET A 68 3.64 -10.15 13.55
C MET A 68 3.67 -11.64 13.15
N GLY A 69 3.35 -12.57 14.06
CA GLY A 69 3.34 -14.00 13.77
C GLY A 69 2.31 -14.40 12.69
N GLY A 70 1.14 -13.76 12.67
CA GLY A 70 0.03 -14.11 11.77
C GLY A 70 0.01 -13.41 10.41
N ILE A 71 0.91 -12.45 10.17
CA ILE A 71 0.90 -11.60 8.96
C ILE A 71 1.99 -12.07 7.99
N SER A 72 1.77 -12.05 6.67
CA SER A 72 2.83 -12.38 5.68
C SER A 72 3.89 -11.27 5.59
N VAL A 73 5.07 -11.58 5.03
CA VAL A 73 6.14 -10.59 4.82
C VAL A 73 5.67 -9.48 3.89
N GLU A 74 4.98 -9.83 2.81
CA GLU A 74 4.40 -8.90 1.84
C GLU A 74 3.38 -7.98 2.49
N GLU A 75 2.52 -8.52 3.36
CA GLU A 75 1.48 -7.75 4.02
C GLU A 75 2.04 -6.79 5.07
N LEU A 76 3.09 -7.19 5.79
CA LEU A 76 3.82 -6.27 6.67
C LEU A 76 4.51 -5.17 5.88
N ILE A 77 5.21 -5.49 4.79
CA ILE A 77 5.85 -4.49 3.91
C ILE A 77 4.80 -3.51 3.38
N MET A 78 3.63 -4.00 2.98
CA MET A 78 2.52 -3.14 2.57
C MET A 78 2.01 -2.27 3.72
N ALA A 79 1.91 -2.79 4.94
CA ALA A 79 1.49 -2.04 6.12
C ALA A 79 2.48 -0.91 6.46
N VAL A 80 3.79 -1.21 6.49
CA VAL A 80 4.86 -0.23 6.73
C VAL A 80 4.82 0.88 5.66
N ARG A 81 4.70 0.51 4.37
CA ARG A 81 4.56 1.47 3.28
C ARG A 81 3.33 2.37 3.43
N ARG A 82 2.21 1.82 3.94
CA ARG A 82 0.99 2.60 4.20
C ARG A 82 1.18 3.63 5.31
N GLN A 83 2.04 3.38 6.29
CA GLN A 83 2.34 4.32 7.37
C GLN A 83 3.37 5.39 6.97
N SER A 84 4.16 5.14 5.94
CA SER A 84 5.14 6.12 5.45
C SER A 84 4.47 7.37 4.87
N GLN A 85 5.07 8.55 5.12
CA GLN A 85 4.65 9.82 4.52
C GLN A 85 5.15 9.99 3.08
N GLY A 86 6.07 9.12 2.66
CA GLY A 86 6.85 9.29 1.46
C GLY A 86 6.69 8.25 0.37
N PHE A 87 5.87 7.21 0.60
CA PHE A 87 5.14 6.66 -0.53
C PHE A 87 4.27 7.80 -1.03
N SER A 88 4.67 8.43 -2.14
CA SER A 88 4.03 9.62 -2.66
C SER A 88 2.52 9.38 -2.69
N ARG A 89 1.80 9.96 -1.71
CA ARG A 89 0.52 10.60 -2.02
C ARG A 89 0.87 11.39 -3.25
N GLY A 90 0.32 11.01 -4.40
CA GLY A 90 0.70 11.65 -5.65
C GLY A 90 0.42 13.15 -5.56
N THR A 91 0.14 13.77 -6.67
CA THR A 91 -0.52 15.09 -6.64
C THR A 91 -1.94 15.04 -6.02
N SER A 92 -2.35 13.95 -5.37
CA SER A 92 -3.67 13.70 -4.78
C SER A 92 -3.54 13.28 -3.31
N ALA A 93 -4.54 13.65 -2.51
CA ALA A 93 -4.70 13.17 -1.14
C ALA A 93 -5.16 11.69 -1.07
N PHE A 94 -5.71 11.16 -2.17
CA PHE A 94 -6.29 9.82 -2.24
C PHE A 94 -5.35 8.79 -2.88
N ARG A 95 -5.39 7.57 -2.38
CA ARG A 95 -4.61 6.43 -2.88
C ARG A 95 -5.05 6.09 -4.30
N GLY A 96 -4.06 5.82 -5.16
CA GLY A 96 -4.31 5.42 -6.54
C GLY A 96 -4.75 6.55 -7.47
N VAL A 97 -4.78 7.80 -6.98
CA VAL A 97 -5.17 8.97 -7.76
C VAL A 97 -3.96 9.85 -8.05
N THR A 98 -3.87 10.39 -9.27
CA THR A 98 -2.80 11.30 -9.70
C THR A 98 -3.40 12.37 -10.62
N HIS A 99 -2.89 13.59 -10.58
CA HIS A 99 -3.32 14.73 -11.39
C HIS A 99 -2.65 14.60 -12.75
N HIS A 100 -3.46 14.57 -13.78
CA HIS A 100 -3.02 14.43 -15.15
C HIS A 100 -2.70 15.81 -15.75
N PRO A 101 -1.71 15.94 -16.66
CA PRO A 101 -1.40 17.20 -17.32
C PRO A 101 -2.58 17.89 -18.02
N SER A 102 -3.65 17.15 -18.34
CA SER A 102 -4.89 17.69 -18.90
C SER A 102 -5.78 18.44 -17.90
N GLY A 103 -5.40 18.51 -16.61
CA GLY A 103 -6.21 19.10 -15.54
C GLY A 103 -7.29 18.17 -14.97
N ARG A 104 -7.26 16.89 -15.33
CA ARG A 104 -8.18 15.83 -14.84
C ARG A 104 -7.48 14.92 -13.84
N TRP A 105 -8.25 14.12 -13.13
CA TRP A 105 -7.76 13.16 -12.13
C TRP A 105 -7.72 11.75 -12.69
N GLU A 106 -6.53 11.17 -12.76
CA GLU A 106 -6.31 9.79 -13.18
C GLU A 106 -6.41 8.84 -11.99
N ALA A 107 -7.18 7.76 -12.13
CA ALA A 107 -7.18 6.65 -11.19
C ALA A 107 -6.48 5.42 -11.79
N ARG A 108 -5.63 4.75 -11.00
CA ARG A 108 -4.91 3.54 -11.40
C ARG A 108 -4.74 2.56 -10.24
N ILE A 109 -4.89 1.27 -10.51
CA ILE A 109 -4.72 0.20 -9.52
C ILE A 109 -3.46 -0.61 -9.82
N GLY A 110 -2.63 -0.81 -8.80
CA GLY A 110 -1.48 -1.72 -8.88
C GLY A 110 -1.89 -3.14 -8.55
N VAL A 111 -1.58 -4.07 -9.44
CA VAL A 111 -1.73 -5.51 -9.20
C VAL A 111 -0.34 -6.10 -8.95
N PRO A 112 -0.13 -6.89 -7.87
CA PRO A 112 1.15 -7.55 -7.62
C PRO A 112 1.63 -8.33 -8.85
N GLY A 113 2.90 -8.16 -9.23
CA GLY A 113 3.47 -8.84 -10.40
C GLY A 113 3.02 -8.32 -11.76
N SER A 114 2.23 -7.24 -11.82
CA SER A 114 1.72 -6.66 -13.08
C SER A 114 1.90 -5.15 -13.14
N LYS A 115 1.80 -4.60 -14.36
CA LYS A 115 1.76 -3.13 -14.57
C LYS A 115 0.49 -2.55 -13.95
N HIS A 116 0.54 -1.27 -13.59
CA HIS A 116 -0.63 -0.54 -13.14
C HIS A 116 -1.74 -0.59 -14.19
N ILE A 117 -2.95 -0.93 -13.75
CA ILE A 117 -4.15 -0.91 -14.58
C ILE A 117 -4.77 0.47 -14.47
N TYR A 118 -4.93 1.14 -15.61
CA TYR A 118 -5.59 2.43 -15.70
C TYR A 118 -7.11 2.26 -15.59
N LEU A 119 -7.73 3.01 -14.68
CA LEU A 119 -9.16 2.93 -14.39
C LEU A 119 -9.97 4.05 -15.06
N GLY A 120 -9.33 5.17 -15.38
CA GLY A 120 -9.97 6.29 -16.05
C GLY A 120 -9.41 7.67 -15.69
N LEU A 121 -9.88 8.68 -16.42
CA LEU A 121 -9.67 10.10 -16.17
C LEU A 121 -11.00 10.72 -15.74
N PHE A 122 -11.00 11.37 -14.60
CA PHE A 122 -12.17 11.91 -13.93
C PHE A 122 -12.05 13.41 -13.78
N THR A 123 -13.18 14.09 -13.64
CA THR A 123 -13.19 15.54 -13.42
C THR A 123 -12.92 15.88 -11.97
N GLY A 124 -13.40 15.04 -11.04
CA GLY A 124 -13.19 15.21 -9.60
C GLY A 124 -12.18 14.24 -9.02
N GLU A 125 -11.35 14.74 -8.11
CA GLU A 125 -10.38 13.94 -7.36
C GLU A 125 -11.08 12.82 -6.55
N ARG A 126 -12.15 13.19 -5.84
CA ARG A 126 -12.98 12.26 -5.06
C ARG A 126 -13.67 11.21 -5.95
N GLU A 127 -14.00 11.57 -7.19
CA GLU A 127 -14.61 10.64 -8.14
C GLU A 127 -13.60 9.58 -8.60
N ALA A 128 -12.38 10.01 -8.95
CA ALA A 128 -11.26 9.12 -9.25
C ALA A 128 -10.97 8.17 -8.06
N ALA A 129 -10.96 8.71 -6.84
CA ALA A 129 -10.73 7.93 -5.64
C ALA A 129 -11.82 6.86 -5.41
N LYS A 130 -13.09 7.19 -5.68
CA LYS A 130 -14.18 6.21 -5.62
C LYS A 130 -14.04 5.12 -6.68
N ALA A 131 -13.59 5.47 -7.90
CA ALA A 131 -13.32 4.49 -8.95
C ALA A 131 -12.19 3.52 -8.56
N TYR A 132 -11.12 4.06 -7.94
CA TYR A 132 -10.04 3.25 -7.37
C TYR A 132 -10.55 2.29 -6.27
N ASP A 133 -11.33 2.79 -5.32
CA ASP A 133 -11.86 1.98 -4.22
C ASP A 133 -12.76 0.85 -4.72
N ARG A 134 -13.67 1.12 -5.67
CA ARG A 134 -14.52 0.09 -6.30
C ARG A 134 -13.69 -1.01 -6.95
N ALA A 135 -12.67 -0.63 -7.71
CA ALA A 135 -11.77 -1.59 -8.35
C ALA A 135 -11.01 -2.43 -7.31
N LEU A 136 -10.57 -1.82 -6.21
CA LEU A 136 -9.85 -2.51 -5.14
C LEU A 136 -10.75 -3.47 -4.35
N VAL A 137 -11.99 -3.07 -4.06
CA VAL A 137 -13.01 -3.92 -3.42
C VAL A 137 -13.34 -5.13 -4.29
N ARG A 138 -13.52 -4.94 -5.61
CA ARG A 138 -13.75 -6.06 -6.53
C ARG A 138 -12.55 -7.01 -6.64
N LEU A 139 -11.34 -6.54 -6.29
CA LEU A 139 -10.13 -7.36 -6.33
C LEU A 139 -9.88 -8.10 -5.00
N ARG A 140 -10.14 -7.45 -3.87
CA ARG A 140 -9.73 -7.92 -2.52
C ARG A 140 -10.89 -8.19 -1.56
N GLY A 141 -12.11 -7.86 -1.92
CA GLY A 141 -13.28 -7.98 -1.05
C GLY A 141 -13.14 -7.12 0.21
N THR A 142 -13.40 -7.71 1.37
CA THR A 142 -13.34 -7.06 2.69
C THR A 142 -11.93 -6.66 3.12
N ALA A 143 -10.88 -7.24 2.54
CA ALA A 143 -9.49 -6.87 2.78
C ALA A 143 -9.04 -5.64 1.96
N ALA A 144 -9.94 -4.98 1.23
CA ALA A 144 -9.63 -3.79 0.46
C ALA A 144 -9.36 -2.58 1.38
N ALA A 145 -8.15 -2.03 1.28
CA ALA A 145 -7.78 -0.78 1.95
C ALA A 145 -8.27 0.43 1.14
N THR A 146 -9.57 0.71 1.24
CA THR A 146 -10.26 1.81 0.54
C THR A 146 -9.94 3.18 1.13
N ASN A 147 -10.10 4.23 0.34
CA ASN A 147 -10.03 5.63 0.76
C ASN A 147 -11.30 6.09 1.51
N PHE A 148 -12.46 5.51 1.19
CA PHE A 148 -13.75 5.77 1.85
C PHE A 148 -14.24 4.53 2.62
N ALA A 149 -15.31 4.69 3.40
CA ALA A 149 -15.85 3.61 4.23
C ALA A 149 -16.31 2.42 3.36
N LEU A 150 -15.95 1.20 3.77
CA LEU A 150 -16.36 -0.04 3.08
C LEU A 150 -17.88 -0.17 2.94
N SER A 151 -18.64 0.45 3.84
CA SER A 151 -20.11 0.52 3.78
C SER A 151 -20.63 1.16 2.50
N ASP A 152 -19.84 2.01 1.84
CA ASP A 152 -20.21 2.70 0.61
C ASP A 152 -20.12 1.78 -0.62
N TYR A 153 -19.53 0.59 -0.48
CA TYR A 153 -19.20 -0.35 -1.57
C TYR A 153 -19.89 -1.71 -1.42
N ARG A 154 -21.08 -1.75 -0.78
CA ARG A 154 -21.85 -3.00 -0.58
C ARG A 154 -22.11 -3.78 -1.86
N ASN A 155 -22.43 -3.08 -2.95
CA ASN A 155 -22.69 -3.71 -4.24
C ASN A 155 -21.42 -4.34 -4.82
N ASP A 156 -20.29 -3.63 -4.76
CA ASP A 156 -18.99 -4.14 -5.22
C ASP A 156 -18.50 -5.35 -4.39
N LEU A 157 -18.82 -5.37 -3.09
CA LEU A 157 -18.59 -6.52 -2.22
C LEU A 157 -19.46 -7.73 -2.61
N ALA A 158 -20.75 -7.51 -2.91
CA ALA A 158 -21.63 -8.56 -3.39
C ALA A 158 -21.13 -9.15 -4.72
N ASP A 159 -20.67 -8.29 -5.64
CA ASP A 159 -20.05 -8.72 -6.90
C ASP A 159 -18.79 -9.56 -6.66
N TYR A 160 -17.94 -9.15 -5.71
CA TYR A 160 -16.76 -9.94 -5.31
C TYR A 160 -17.16 -11.35 -4.83
N HIS A 161 -18.15 -11.45 -3.94
CA HIS A 161 -18.60 -12.75 -3.42
C HIS A 161 -19.22 -13.62 -4.52
N LYS A 162 -19.99 -13.02 -5.44
CA LYS A 162 -20.54 -13.73 -6.60
C LYS A 162 -19.42 -14.26 -7.49
N MET A 163 -18.38 -13.45 -7.75
CA MET A 163 -17.24 -13.86 -8.55
C MET A 163 -16.44 -15.00 -7.88
N GLN A 164 -16.28 -14.95 -6.55
CA GLN A 164 -15.66 -16.03 -5.78
C GLN A 164 -16.43 -17.36 -5.92
N GLN A 165 -17.76 -17.33 -5.82
CA GLN A 165 -18.59 -18.52 -6.04
C GLN A 165 -18.44 -19.08 -7.46
N VAL A 166 -18.40 -18.21 -8.47
CA VAL A 166 -18.17 -18.62 -9.86
C VAL A 166 -16.80 -19.30 -10.00
N TRP A 167 -15.74 -18.71 -9.44
CA TRP A 167 -14.39 -19.29 -9.50
C TRP A 167 -14.24 -20.62 -8.74
N LEU A 168 -15.03 -20.83 -7.68
CA LEU A 168 -15.11 -22.14 -7.02
C LEU A 168 -15.72 -23.20 -7.95
N LEU A 169 -16.64 -22.82 -8.85
CA LEU A 169 -17.31 -23.72 -9.77
C LEU A 169 -16.49 -23.99 -11.04
N ILE A 170 -15.86 -22.96 -11.63
CA ILE A 170 -15.19 -23.06 -12.93
C ILE A 170 -13.66 -23.14 -12.84
N GLY A 171 -13.10 -23.07 -11.64
CA GLY A 171 -11.66 -22.94 -11.40
C GLY A 171 -11.17 -21.50 -11.52
N ARG A 172 -10.20 -21.11 -10.68
CA ARG A 172 -9.66 -19.75 -10.64
C ARG A 172 -8.69 -19.54 -11.83
N PRO A 173 -8.84 -18.46 -12.61
CA PRO A 173 -7.94 -18.22 -13.74
C PRO A 173 -6.48 -18.03 -13.28
N PRO A 174 -5.50 -18.54 -14.04
CA PRO A 174 -4.09 -18.34 -13.75
C PRO A 174 -3.75 -16.84 -13.73
N GLY A 175 -3.18 -16.37 -12.61
CA GLY A 175 -2.87 -14.95 -12.34
C GLY A 175 -3.62 -14.32 -11.17
N PHE A 176 -4.57 -15.03 -10.55
CA PHE A 176 -5.29 -14.60 -9.34
C PHE A 176 -4.86 -15.36 -8.07
N TYR A 177 -3.75 -16.09 -8.11
CA TYR A 177 -3.17 -16.75 -6.93
C TYR A 177 -2.43 -15.70 -6.09
N SER A 178 -2.88 -15.54 -4.85
CA SER A 178 -2.24 -14.73 -3.80
C SER A 178 -1.00 -15.42 -3.26
#